data_AF-A0A929IPU5-F1
#
_entry.id   AF-A0A929IPU5-F1
#
_cell.length_a   1.000
_cell.length_b   1.000
_cell.length_c   1.000
_cell.angle_alpha   90.00
_cell.angle_beta   90.00
_cell.angle_gamma   90.00
#
_symmetry.space_group_name_H-M   'P 1'
#
loop_
_entity.id
_entity.type
_entity.pdbx_description
1 polymer ?
#
loop_
_entity_poly.entity_id
_entity_poly.type
_entity_poly.pdbx_seq_one_letter_code
_entity_poly.pdbx_strand_id
1 'polypeptide(L)'
;AVGLPPELPGSIKAPVEERQIWWLLTVAATTGGIGLLALQARRTLKGAGILLILLPHILGAPRAEVYGEVLPAELAAAFVGVSIGTMALFWVILGGVAGYCHDRFAGRSGEEARA
;
A
#
# COMPACT_ATOMS: atom_id res chain seq x y z
N ALA A 1 5.07 -4.04 0.72
CA ALA A 1 5.57 -3.30 1.90
C ALA A 1 7.01 -2.88 1.63
N VAL A 2 7.21 -1.73 1.00
CA VAL A 2 8.55 -1.15 0.86
C VAL A 2 8.66 -0.09 1.95
N GLY A 3 9.60 -0.27 2.88
CA GLY A 3 9.86 0.65 3.99
C GLY A 3 9.79 -0.01 5.37
N LEU A 4 8.82 -0.90 5.62
CA LEU A 4 8.67 -1.60 6.90
C LEU A 4 8.11 -3.02 6.67
N PRO A 5 8.96 -4.08 6.70
CA PRO A 5 8.51 -5.45 6.45
C PRO A 5 7.58 -5.93 7.58
N PRO A 6 6.73 -6.94 7.33
CA PRO A 6 5.92 -7.53 8.39
C PRO A 6 6.84 -8.19 9.43
N GLU A 7 6.64 -7.85 10.69
CA GLU A 7 7.49 -8.29 11.80
C GLU A 7 6.82 -9.38 12.63
N LEU A 8 7.61 -10.34 13.10
CA LEU A 8 7.13 -11.43 13.95
C LEU A 8 6.47 -10.92 15.25
N PRO A 9 5.50 -11.65 15.82
CA PRO A 9 5.07 -11.43 17.20
C PRO A 9 6.27 -11.55 18.15
N GLY A 10 6.40 -10.63 19.10
CA GLY A 10 7.48 -10.66 20.10
C GLY A 10 8.83 -10.08 19.65
N SER A 11 8.97 -9.57 18.41
CA SER A 11 10.17 -8.82 18.03
C SER A 11 10.22 -7.44 18.70
N ILE A 12 11.42 -6.86 18.81
CA ILE A 12 11.60 -5.46 19.23
C ILE A 12 11.19 -4.57 18.07
N LYS A 13 10.31 -3.58 18.33
CA LYS A 13 9.70 -2.74 17.29
C LYS A 13 9.71 -1.28 17.71
N ALA A 14 9.58 -0.38 16.73
CA ALA A 14 9.24 1.02 17.01
C ALA A 14 7.89 1.11 17.78
N PRO A 15 7.55 2.25 18.39
CA PRO A 15 6.21 2.45 18.92
C PRO A 15 5.13 2.22 17.84
N VAL A 16 4.05 1.53 18.22
CA VAL A 16 2.96 1.19 17.29
C VAL A 16 2.33 2.44 16.70
N GLU A 17 2.15 3.47 17.53
CA GLU A 17 1.58 4.76 17.15
C GLU A 17 2.35 5.42 16.01
N GLU A 18 3.68 5.49 16.11
CA GLU A 18 4.53 6.06 15.06
C GLU A 18 4.36 5.34 13.73
N ARG A 19 4.35 4.00 13.75
CA ARG A 19 4.13 3.20 12.54
C ARG A 19 2.75 3.41 11.94
N GLN A 20 1.72 3.53 12.79
CA GLN A 20 0.35 3.77 12.33
C GLN A 20 0.22 5.15 11.69
N ILE A 21 0.79 6.18 12.29
CA ILE A 21 0.84 7.54 11.73
C ILE A 21 1.57 7.51 10.38
N TRP A 22 2.76 6.90 10.32
CA TRP A 22 3.52 6.78 9.08
C TRP A 22 2.74 6.02 8.00
N TRP A 23 2.07 4.93 8.37
CA TRP A 23 1.25 4.15 7.44
C TRP A 23 0.08 4.98 6.89
N LEU A 24 -0.66 5.68 7.76
CA LEU A 24 -1.77 6.55 7.34
C LEU A 24 -1.30 7.66 6.41
N LEU A 25 -0.17 8.31 6.73
CA LEU A 25 0.45 9.32 5.87
C LEU A 25 0.84 8.73 4.51
N THR A 26 1.43 7.53 4.48
CA THR A 26 1.82 6.85 3.24
C THR A 26 0.60 6.52 2.38
N VAL A 27 -0.48 6.02 2.99
CA VAL A 27 -1.73 5.71 2.30
C VAL A 27 -2.38 6.98 1.74
N ALA A 28 -2.47 8.04 2.54
CA ALA A 28 -3.07 9.30 2.13
C ALA A 28 -2.27 9.95 0.99
N ALA A 29 -0.94 9.99 1.11
CA ALA A 29 -0.05 10.53 0.09
C ALA A 29 -0.12 9.74 -1.22
N THR A 30 -0.13 8.41 -1.15
CA THR A 30 -0.22 7.54 -2.33
C THR A 30 -1.59 7.67 -3.01
N THR A 31 -2.67 7.65 -2.24
CA THR A 31 -4.03 7.82 -2.77
C THR A 31 -4.20 9.18 -3.44
N GLY A 32 -3.76 10.26 -2.77
CA GLY A 32 -3.78 11.60 -3.34
C GLY A 32 -2.91 11.73 -4.59
N GLY A 33 -1.70 11.15 -4.58
CA GLY A 33 -0.78 11.20 -5.71
C GLY A 33 -1.27 10.43 -6.93
N ILE A 34 -1.82 9.22 -6.73
CA ILE A 34 -2.50 8.46 -7.80
C ILE A 34 -3.71 9.24 -8.31
N GLY A 35 -4.50 9.85 -7.43
CA GLY A 35 -5.63 10.70 -7.82
C GLY A 35 -5.21 11.88 -8.70
N LEU A 36 -4.10 12.56 -8.36
CA LEU A 36 -3.53 13.62 -9.20
C LEU A 36 -3.05 13.09 -10.55
N LEU A 37 -2.44 11.91 -10.58
CA LEU A 37 -1.94 11.31 -11.82
C LEU A 37 -3.05 10.85 -12.77
N ALA A 38 -4.11 10.25 -12.22
CA ALA A 38 -5.21 9.66 -12.97
C ALA A 38 -6.26 10.70 -13.39
N LEU A 39 -6.57 11.67 -12.52
CA LEU A 39 -7.71 12.57 -12.72
C LEU A 39 -7.33 13.94 -13.31
N GLN A 40 -6.05 14.34 -13.29
CA GLN A 40 -5.63 15.67 -13.77
C GLN A 40 -4.94 15.62 -15.13
N ALA A 41 -5.30 16.55 -16.02
CA ALA A 41 -4.65 16.69 -17.33
C ALA A 41 -3.34 17.48 -17.28
N ARG A 42 -3.19 18.40 -16.31
CA ARG A 42 -2.04 19.33 -16.22
C ARG A 42 -0.76 18.59 -15.82
N ARG A 43 0.29 18.69 -16.64
CA ARG A 43 1.60 18.05 -16.39
C ARG A 43 2.23 18.46 -15.05
N THR A 44 2.03 19.71 -14.62
CA THR A 44 2.54 20.20 -13.32
C THR A 44 1.89 19.48 -12.14
N LEU A 45 0.58 19.24 -12.19
CA LEU A 45 -0.14 18.49 -11.15
C LEU A 45 0.25 17.01 -11.14
N LYS A 46 0.56 16.44 -12.31
CA LYS A 46 1.14 15.09 -12.40
C LYS A 46 2.50 15.01 -11.73
N GLY A 47 3.37 16.01 -11.96
CA GLY A 47 4.65 16.12 -11.26
C GLY A 47 4.50 16.20 -9.74
N ALA A 48 3.53 17.01 -9.26
CA ALA A 48 3.19 17.08 -7.84
C ALA A 48 2.69 15.73 -7.29
N GLY A 49 1.90 14.98 -8.07
CA GLY A 49 1.43 13.64 -7.69
C GLY A 49 2.58 12.64 -7.50
N ILE A 50 3.58 12.65 -8.40
CA ILE A 50 4.79 11.83 -8.25
C ILE A 50 5.54 12.22 -6.98
N LEU A 51 5.76 13.52 -6.77
CA LEU A 51 6.47 14.00 -5.58
C LEU A 51 5.74 13.60 -4.29
N LEU A 52 4.41 13.67 -4.29
CA LEU A 52 3.58 13.28 -3.14
C LEU A 52 3.71 11.78 -2.83
N ILE A 53 3.74 10.91 -3.85
CA ILE A 53 3.97 9.47 -3.67
C ILE A 53 5.35 9.20 -3.07
N LEU A 54 6.37 9.94 -3.50
CA LEU A 54 7.75 9.74 -3.03
C LEU A 54 7.99 10.27 -1.60
N LEU A 55 7.23 11.28 -1.17
CA LEU A 55 7.41 11.96 0.11
C LEU A 55 7.52 11.02 1.33
N PRO A 56 6.58 10.09 1.60
CA PRO A 56 6.69 9.18 2.75
C PRO A 56 7.91 8.24 2.67
N HIS A 57 8.38 7.93 1.46
CA HIS A 57 9.55 7.09 1.25
C HIS A 57 10.87 7.84 1.49
N ILE A 58 10.90 9.15 1.20
CA ILE A 58 12.05 10.03 1.49
C ILE A 58 12.20 10.24 3.00
N LEU A 59 11.09 10.45 3.71
CA LEU A 59 11.08 10.58 5.17
C LEU A 59 11.50 9.29 5.88
N GLY A 60 11.22 8.14 5.25
CA GLY A 60 11.57 6.83 5.77
C GLY A 60 10.60 6.37 6.86
N ALA A 61 10.57 5.06 7.10
CA ALA A 61 9.69 4.47 8.09
C ALA A 61 10.31 4.54 9.50
N PRO A 62 9.47 4.66 10.56
CA PRO A 62 9.93 4.63 11.95
C PRO A 62 10.69 3.33 12.25
N ARG A 63 11.83 3.43 12.93
CA ARG A 63 12.69 2.30 13.29
C ARG A 63 12.77 2.17 14.81
N ALA A 64 13.03 0.96 15.30
CA ALA A 64 13.24 0.73 16.71
C ALA A 64 14.48 1.48 17.21
N GLU A 65 14.40 2.06 18.41
CA GLU A 65 15.53 2.76 19.05
C GLU A 65 16.62 1.78 19.51
N VAL A 66 16.23 0.54 19.82
CA VAL A 66 17.13 -0.55 20.23
C VAL A 66 17.18 -1.62 19.15
N TYR A 67 18.38 -1.94 18.68
CA TYR A 67 18.61 -3.02 17.72
C TYR A 67 18.86 -4.33 18.47
N GLY A 68 18.02 -5.33 18.22
CA GLY A 68 18.17 -6.66 18.77
C GLY A 68 17.07 -7.60 18.27
N GLU A 69 17.45 -8.65 17.55
CA GLU A 69 16.53 -9.73 17.19
C GLU A 69 16.60 -10.81 18.27
N VAL A 70 15.48 -11.04 18.95
CA VAL A 70 15.34 -12.10 19.96
C VAL A 70 15.03 -13.46 19.29
N LEU A 71 14.80 -13.47 17.97
CA LEU A 71 14.24 -14.59 17.23
C LEU A 71 15.19 -15.05 16.10
N PRO A 72 15.16 -16.35 15.72
CA PRO A 72 15.92 -16.87 14.59
C PRO A 72 15.59 -16.16 13.27
N ALA A 73 16.62 -15.82 12.50
CA ALA A 73 16.49 -15.10 11.24
C ALA A 73 15.69 -15.88 10.18
N GLU A 74 15.76 -17.21 10.21
CA GLU A 74 15.03 -18.08 9.27
C GLU A 74 13.51 -17.93 9.43
N LEU A 75 13.03 -17.77 10.68
CA LEU A 75 11.61 -17.56 10.96
C LEU A 75 11.14 -16.18 10.47
N ALA A 76 11.98 -15.15 10.64
CA ALA A 76 11.67 -13.81 10.17
C ALA A 76 11.56 -13.78 8.65
N ALA A 77 12.53 -14.38 7.94
CA ALA A 77 12.51 -14.46 6.48
C ALA A 77 11.29 -15.23 5.96
N ALA A 78 10.97 -16.37 6.55
CA ALA A 78 9.80 -17.18 6.17
C ALA A 78 8.49 -16.40 6.37
N PHE A 79 8.33 -15.72 7.52
CA PHE A 79 7.15 -14.91 7.80
C PHE A 79 6.99 -13.75 6.83
N VAL A 80 8.08 -13.06 6.50
CA VAL A 80 8.09 -11.97 5.52
C VAL A 80 7.66 -12.48 4.15
N GLY A 81 8.26 -13.57 3.68
CA GLY A 81 7.94 -14.18 2.38
C GLY A 81 6.48 -14.59 2.26
N VAL A 82 5.97 -15.36 3.23
CA VAL A 82 4.58 -15.85 3.25
C VAL A 82 3.59 -14.69 3.37
N SER A 83 3.86 -13.69 4.22
CA SER A 83 2.97 -12.54 4.41
C SER A 83 2.86 -11.69 3.15
N ILE A 84 3.99 -11.39 2.50
CA ILE A 84 4.01 -10.64 1.24
C ILE A 84 3.29 -11.41 0.14
N GLY A 85 3.56 -12.73 0.02
CA GLY A 85 2.90 -13.59 -0.96
C GLY A 85 1.39 -13.65 -0.76
N THR A 86 0.93 -13.79 0.48
CA THR A 86 -0.50 -13.83 0.83
C THR A 86 -1.18 -12.50 0.49
N MET A 87 -0.57 -11.37 0.83
CA MET A 87 -1.13 -10.06 0.47
C MET A 87 -1.15 -9.82 -1.04
N ALA A 88 -0.09 -10.22 -1.75
CA ALA A 88 -0.06 -10.11 -3.20
C ALA A 88 -1.21 -10.92 -3.84
N LEU A 89 -1.39 -12.17 -3.42
CA LEU A 89 -2.49 -13.02 -3.88
C LEU A 89 -3.86 -12.41 -3.57
N PHE A 90 -4.05 -11.91 -2.34
CA PHE A 90 -5.27 -11.23 -1.94
C PHE A 90 -5.60 -10.05 -2.87
N TRP A 91 -4.64 -9.18 -3.15
CA TRP A 91 -4.85 -8.02 -4.02
C TRP A 91 -5.12 -8.39 -5.48
N VAL A 92 -4.47 -9.43 -6.01
CA VAL A 92 -4.75 -9.94 -7.36
C VAL A 92 -6.19 -10.44 -7.47
N ILE A 93 -6.64 -11.23 -6.49
CA ILE A 93 -8.01 -11.73 -6.45
C ILE A 93 -9.00 -10.57 -6.31
N LEU A 94 -8.76 -9.66 -5.36
CA LEU A 94 -9.62 -8.50 -5.12
C LEU A 94 -9.72 -7.62 -6.36
N GLY A 95 -8.60 -7.31 -7.01
CA GLY A 95 -8.56 -6.54 -8.25
C GLY A 95 -9.29 -7.24 -9.39
N GLY A 96 -9.10 -8.55 -9.56
CA GLY A 96 -9.79 -9.35 -10.57
C GLY A 96 -11.30 -9.39 -10.36
N VAL A 97 -11.76 -9.63 -9.12
CA VAL A 97 -13.19 -9.62 -8.78
C VAL A 97 -13.79 -8.23 -8.96
N ALA A 98 -13.10 -7.17 -8.51
CA ALA A 98 -13.55 -5.80 -8.67
C ALA A 98 -13.69 -5.40 -10.15
N GLY A 99 -12.71 -5.76 -10.98
CA GLY A 99 -12.76 -5.56 -12.44
C GLY A 99 -13.91 -6.31 -13.09
N TYR A 100 -14.08 -7.59 -12.76
CA TYR A 100 -15.19 -8.40 -13.27
C TYR A 100 -16.56 -7.82 -12.89
N CYS A 101 -16.73 -7.41 -11.63
CA CYS A 101 -17.96 -6.75 -11.17
C CYS A 101 -18.19 -5.42 -11.91
N HIS A 102 -17.16 -4.60 -12.07
CA HIS A 102 -17.25 -3.32 -12.79
C HIS A 102 -17.78 -3.54 -14.22
N ASP A 103 -17.20 -4.46 -14.99
CA ASP A 103 -17.63 -4.74 -16.37
C ASP A 103 -19.07 -5.28 -16.41
N ARG A 104 -19.41 -6.17 -15.47
CA ARG A 104 -20.74 -6.80 -15.41
C ARG A 104 -21.87 -5.82 -15.08
N PHE A 105 -21.62 -4.82 -14.24
CA PHE A 105 -22.62 -3.84 -13.81
C PHE A 105 -22.63 -2.58 -14.68
N ALA A 106 -21.46 -2.08 -15.11
CA ALA A 106 -21.37 -0.93 -16.01
C ALA A 106 -21.93 -1.23 -17.41
N GLY A 107 -21.83 -2.49 -17.87
CA GLY A 107 -22.45 -2.94 -19.12
C GLY A 107 -23.99 -2.88 -19.11
N ARG A 108 -24.64 -3.07 -17.96
CA ARG A 108 -26.12 -3.03 -17.85
C ARG A 108 -26.67 -1.61 -17.93
N SER A 109 -25.97 -0.64 -17.35
CA SER A 109 -26.37 0.77 -17.39
C SER A 109 -26.27 1.40 -18.79
N GLY A 110 -25.41 0.87 -19.66
CA GLY A 110 -25.27 1.34 -21.04
C GLY A 110 -26.37 0.85 -21.98
N GLU A 111 -26.97 -0.31 -21.70
CA GLU A 111 -28.12 -0.84 -22.45
C GLU A 111 -29.43 -0.16 -22.03
N GLU A 112 -29.65 0.08 -20.73
CA GLU A 112 -30.83 0.79 -20.23
C GLU A 112 -30.85 2.28 -20.64
N ALA A 113 -29.70 2.93 -20.79
CA ALA A 113 -29.62 4.33 -21.26
C ALA A 113 -29.75 4.50 -22.79
N ARG A 114 -29.73 3.40 -23.55
CA ARG A 114 -29.89 3.40 -25.02
C ARG A 114 -31.26 2.89 -25.49
N ALA A 115 -32.06 2.34 -24.58
CA ALA A 115 -33.46 1.96 -24.80
C ALA A 115 -34.40 3.13 -24.50
#